data_AF-A0AA45MIV1-F1
#
_entry.id   AF-A0AA45MIV1-F1
#
_cell.length_a   1.000
_cell.length_b   1.000
_cell.length_c   1.000
_cell.angle_alpha   90.00
_cell.angle_beta   90.00
_cell.angle_gamma   90.00
#
_symmetry.space_group_name_H-M   'P 1'
#
loop_
_entity.id
_entity.type
_entity.pdbx_description
1 polymer ?
#
loop_
_entity_poly.entity_id
_entity_poly.type
_entity_poly.pdbx_seq_one_letter_code
_entity_poly.pdbx_strand_id
1 'polypeptide(L)'
;MTIRDWQPEQVQKKHVKQAAKIWRTKSGYLNFKNSTKYDVIVGGKPYPPKAISSIAHNLATGKILYANDFVGSKEGVWHRRLKILGFEILEKNTAQKFDDEISASLKLTRQARLKKIVATSTNPPKKSQVQVTRYARSPHVVAERLIIANGKCEKCRKTAPFKRKRDNTPYLEVHHVKLLSQGGLDTIENTLALCPNCHCELHDILRIDNLVE
;
A
#
# COMPACT_ATOMS: atom_id res chain seq x y z
N MET A 1 1.33 -18.36 22.07
CA MET A 1 1.98 -17.69 20.92
C MET A 1 3.44 -17.47 21.32
N THR A 2 4.36 -18.29 20.85
CA THR A 2 5.80 -18.12 21.14
C THR A 2 6.25 -16.81 20.53
N ILE A 3 6.66 -15.86 21.38
CA ILE A 3 7.33 -14.63 20.95
C ILE A 3 8.58 -15.10 20.22
N ARG A 4 8.61 -14.92 18.89
CA ARG A 4 9.82 -15.20 18.10
C ARG A 4 10.84 -14.12 18.46
N ASP A 5 11.71 -14.42 19.41
CA ASP A 5 12.81 -13.53 19.81
C ASP A 5 13.93 -13.59 18.76
N TRP A 6 13.80 -12.75 17.73
CA TRP A 6 14.77 -12.63 16.64
C TRP A 6 15.95 -11.72 16.95
N GLN A 7 16.00 -11.13 18.15
CA GLN A 7 17.10 -10.26 18.59
C GLN A 7 17.55 -9.20 17.55
N PRO A 8 16.61 -8.46 16.92
CA PRO A 8 16.91 -7.49 15.85
C PRO A 8 17.89 -6.38 16.29
N GLU A 9 17.96 -6.08 17.58
CA GLU A 9 18.85 -5.10 18.19
C GLU A 9 20.34 -5.44 18.01
N GLN A 10 20.70 -6.70 17.79
CA GLN A 10 22.09 -7.10 17.49
C GLN A 10 22.54 -6.65 16.08
N VAL A 11 21.59 -6.40 15.17
CA VAL A 11 21.90 -5.93 13.82
C VAL A 11 22.28 -4.45 13.85
N GLN A 12 23.47 -4.10 13.34
CA GLN A 12 23.97 -2.74 13.27
C GLN A 12 24.04 -2.23 11.82
N LYS A 13 24.22 -0.93 11.63
CA LYS A 13 24.31 -0.27 10.31
C LYS A 13 25.38 -0.91 9.40
N LYS A 14 26.50 -1.36 9.97
CA LYS A 14 27.57 -2.07 9.24
C LYS A 14 27.09 -3.40 8.63
N HIS A 15 26.29 -4.18 9.36
CA HIS A 15 25.75 -5.45 8.89
C HIS A 15 24.79 -5.24 7.72
N VAL A 16 23.94 -4.21 7.77
CA VAL A 16 23.01 -3.86 6.68
C VAL A 16 23.75 -3.43 5.41
N LYS A 17 24.79 -2.59 5.54
CA LYS A 17 25.63 -2.19 4.40
C LYS A 17 26.35 -3.39 3.76
N GLN A 18 26.86 -4.31 4.58
CA GLN A 18 27.52 -5.53 4.09
C GLN A 18 26.50 -6.50 3.46
N ALA A 19 25.30 -6.63 4.03
CA ALA A 19 24.21 -7.40 3.45
C ALA A 19 23.83 -6.90 2.05
N ALA A 20 23.78 -5.58 1.84
CA ALA A 20 23.54 -5.01 0.52
C ALA A 20 24.65 -5.35 -0.48
N LYS A 21 25.92 -5.36 -0.06
CA LYS A 21 27.05 -5.80 -0.91
C LYS A 21 26.90 -7.28 -1.31
N ILE A 22 26.58 -8.15 -0.35
CA ILE A 22 26.35 -9.59 -0.59
C ILE A 22 25.18 -9.81 -1.55
N TRP A 23 24.07 -9.10 -1.36
CA TRP A 23 22.90 -9.22 -2.23
C TRP A 23 23.21 -8.81 -3.68
N ARG A 24 24.07 -7.82 -3.89
CA ARG A 24 24.50 -7.41 -5.25
C ARG A 24 25.30 -8.48 -5.98
N THR A 25 26.12 -9.25 -5.26
CA THR A 25 26.98 -10.28 -5.87
C THR A 25 26.28 -11.63 -6.00
N LYS A 26 25.30 -11.91 -5.14
CA LYS A 26 24.47 -13.13 -5.16
C LYS A 26 23.00 -12.79 -4.95
N SER A 27 22.36 -12.24 -5.98
CA SER A 27 20.90 -12.03 -5.96
C SER A 27 20.19 -13.39 -5.85
N GLY A 28 19.33 -13.57 -4.84
CA GLY A 28 18.66 -14.86 -4.57
C GLY A 28 19.27 -15.67 -3.41
N TYR A 29 20.23 -15.11 -2.67
CA TYR A 29 20.80 -15.74 -1.47
C TYR A 29 19.70 -16.26 -0.53
N LEU A 30 19.84 -17.52 -0.07
CA LEU A 30 18.87 -18.24 0.78
C LEU A 30 17.43 -18.29 0.23
N ASN A 31 17.26 -18.35 -1.11
CA ASN A 31 15.96 -18.37 -1.79
C ASN A 31 15.09 -17.12 -1.54
N PHE A 32 15.67 -16.03 -1.05
CA PHE A 32 14.94 -14.76 -0.96
C PHE A 32 14.69 -14.20 -2.36
N LYS A 33 13.47 -13.70 -2.58
CA LYS A 33 13.07 -13.03 -3.82
C LYS A 33 13.23 -11.52 -3.67
N ASN A 34 13.22 -10.82 -4.80
CA ASN A 34 13.02 -9.38 -4.82
C ASN A 34 11.70 -9.00 -4.11
N SER A 35 11.70 -7.84 -3.49
CA SER A 35 10.58 -7.24 -2.79
C SER A 35 9.46 -6.90 -3.75
N THR A 36 8.22 -7.19 -3.36
CA THR A 36 7.02 -6.83 -4.12
C THR A 36 6.37 -5.54 -3.64
N LYS A 37 6.52 -5.20 -2.34
CA LYS A 37 5.78 -4.11 -1.70
C LYS A 37 6.64 -3.02 -1.06
N TYR A 38 7.80 -3.36 -0.50
CA TYR A 38 8.67 -2.38 0.15
C TYR A 38 10.12 -2.58 -0.26
N ASP A 39 10.86 -1.50 -0.47
CA ASP A 39 12.32 -1.51 -0.62
C ASP A 39 12.98 -0.82 0.57
N VAL A 40 14.14 -1.31 0.97
CA VAL A 40 15.06 -0.57 1.84
C VAL A 40 16.12 0.11 0.99
N ILE A 41 16.38 1.39 1.24
CA ILE A 41 17.39 2.15 0.49
C ILE A 41 18.73 2.08 1.20
N VAL A 42 19.74 1.52 0.53
CA VAL A 42 21.11 1.41 1.05
C VAL A 42 22.07 2.04 0.04
N GLY A 43 22.64 3.20 0.39
CA GLY A 43 23.54 3.93 -0.52
C GLY A 43 22.86 4.36 -1.82
N GLY A 44 21.61 4.84 -1.72
CA GLY A 44 20.82 5.31 -2.87
C GLY A 44 20.26 4.21 -3.77
N LYS A 45 20.41 2.92 -3.41
CA LYS A 45 19.90 1.80 -4.21
C LYS A 45 18.82 1.01 -3.44
N PRO A 46 17.77 0.52 -4.13
CA PRO A 46 16.70 -0.24 -3.51
C PRO A 46 17.08 -1.71 -3.33
N TYR A 47 16.67 -2.29 -2.20
CA TYR A 47 16.90 -3.69 -1.86
C TYR A 47 15.67 -4.33 -1.18
N PRO A 48 15.47 -5.66 -1.30
CA PRO A 48 14.43 -6.36 -0.58
C PRO A 48 14.65 -6.36 0.94
N PRO A 49 13.76 -5.75 1.75
CA PRO A 49 13.96 -5.62 3.20
C PRO A 49 14.12 -6.96 3.91
N LYS A 50 13.36 -7.99 3.50
CA LYS A 50 13.45 -9.34 4.09
C LYS A 50 14.82 -9.98 3.87
N ALA A 51 15.35 -9.89 2.64
CA ALA A 51 16.64 -10.49 2.32
C ALA A 51 17.77 -9.74 3.05
N ILE A 52 17.74 -8.41 3.01
CA ILE A 52 18.73 -7.58 3.69
C ILE A 52 18.73 -7.83 5.19
N SER A 53 17.54 -7.94 5.79
CA SER A 53 17.38 -8.22 7.22
C SER A 53 17.91 -9.60 7.60
N SER A 54 17.61 -10.63 6.81
CA SER A 54 18.13 -11.99 7.02
C SER A 54 19.65 -12.05 6.96
N ILE A 55 20.25 -11.48 5.90
CA ILE A 55 21.71 -11.47 5.74
C ILE A 55 22.36 -10.68 6.86
N ALA A 56 21.81 -9.50 7.21
CA ALA A 56 22.35 -8.67 8.27
C ALA A 56 22.24 -9.33 9.66
N HIS A 57 21.16 -10.08 9.91
CA HIS A 57 21.02 -10.90 11.10
C HIS A 57 22.05 -12.02 11.16
N ASN A 58 22.23 -12.78 10.08
CA ASN A 58 23.25 -13.81 10.01
C ASN A 58 24.66 -13.25 10.25
N LEU A 59 24.99 -12.09 9.67
CA LEU A 59 26.26 -11.40 9.92
C LEU A 59 26.43 -10.94 11.38
N ALA A 60 25.34 -10.64 12.08
CA ALA A 60 25.36 -10.15 13.45
C ALA A 60 25.41 -11.29 14.49
N THR A 61 24.69 -12.38 14.24
CA THR A 61 24.39 -13.41 15.25
C THR A 61 24.85 -14.82 14.85
N GLY A 62 25.27 -15.01 13.60
CA GLY A 62 25.55 -16.33 13.01
C GLY A 62 24.30 -17.18 12.72
N LYS A 63 23.09 -16.66 12.99
CA LYS A 63 21.83 -17.39 12.80
C LYS A 63 21.14 -16.97 11.52
N ILE A 64 20.71 -17.95 10.72
CA ILE A 64 19.95 -17.71 9.49
C ILE A 64 18.47 -17.53 9.80
N LEU A 65 17.86 -16.50 9.21
CA LEU A 65 16.40 -16.35 9.12
C LEU A 65 15.95 -16.63 7.69
N TYR A 66 14.95 -17.46 7.52
CA TYR A 66 14.38 -17.82 6.23
C TYR A 66 13.19 -16.93 5.87
N ALA A 67 12.80 -16.91 4.60
CA ALA A 67 11.72 -16.04 4.13
C ALA A 67 10.38 -16.23 4.89
N ASN A 68 10.11 -17.45 5.35
CA ASN A 68 8.90 -17.80 6.11
C ASN A 68 8.93 -17.31 7.57
N ASP A 69 10.10 -16.89 8.06
CA ASP A 69 10.21 -16.28 9.39
C ASP A 69 9.65 -14.86 9.38
N PHE A 70 9.74 -14.15 8.25
CA PHE A 70 9.32 -12.76 8.13
C PHE A 70 7.82 -12.59 7.93
N VAL A 71 7.15 -11.97 8.91
CA VAL A 71 5.80 -11.41 8.73
C VAL A 71 5.90 -10.19 7.82
N GLY A 72 5.26 -10.23 6.65
CA GLY A 72 5.31 -9.17 5.65
C GLY A 72 4.41 -7.98 5.97
N SER A 73 4.66 -7.27 7.07
CA SER A 73 3.87 -6.10 7.50
C SER A 73 4.62 -4.77 7.39
N LYS A 74 3.90 -3.70 7.06
CA LYS A 74 4.34 -2.32 7.26
C LYS A 74 4.63 -2.14 8.75
N GLU A 75 5.72 -1.46 9.10
CA GLU A 75 6.21 -1.34 10.50
C GLU A 75 6.47 -2.66 11.25
N GLY A 76 6.68 -3.78 10.55
CA GLY A 76 7.16 -5.01 11.17
C GLY A 76 8.51 -4.82 11.88
N VAL A 77 8.87 -5.77 12.75
CA VAL A 77 10.11 -5.76 13.57
C VAL A 77 11.33 -5.31 12.77
N TRP A 78 11.50 -5.89 11.57
CA TRP A 78 12.63 -5.62 10.70
C TRP A 78 12.58 -4.26 9.98
N HIS A 79 11.39 -3.77 9.60
CA HIS A 79 11.25 -2.41 9.07
C HIS A 79 11.60 -1.37 10.14
N ARG A 80 11.10 -1.56 11.37
CA ARG A 80 11.43 -0.68 12.51
C ARG A 80 12.94 -0.68 12.78
N ARG A 81 13.58 -1.86 12.78
CA ARG A 81 15.02 -1.95 13.01
C ARG A 81 15.81 -1.21 11.92
N LEU A 82 15.46 -1.40 10.65
CA LEU A 82 16.12 -0.72 9.53
C LEU A 82 15.96 0.81 9.63
N LYS A 83 14.76 1.30 9.98
CA LYS A 83 14.51 2.73 10.21
C LYS A 83 15.34 3.29 11.37
N ILE A 84 15.40 2.59 12.51
CA ILE A 84 16.23 2.98 13.67
C ILE A 84 17.71 3.12 13.28
N LEU A 85 18.19 2.28 12.35
CA LEU A 85 19.56 2.33 11.83
C LEU A 85 19.77 3.44 10.78
N GLY A 86 18.72 4.21 10.48
CA GLY A 86 18.72 5.32 9.53
C GLY A 86 18.61 4.89 8.06
N PHE A 87 17.94 3.76 7.78
CA PHE A 87 17.61 3.36 6.42
C PHE A 87 16.15 3.65 6.11
N GLU A 88 15.93 4.26 4.96
CA GLU A 88 14.61 4.56 4.44
C GLU A 88 13.92 3.29 3.91
N ILE A 89 12.62 3.17 4.17
CA ILE A 89 11.77 2.11 3.63
C ILE A 89 10.75 2.76 2.69
N LEU A 90 10.87 2.48 1.39
CA LEU A 90 9.96 2.97 0.37
C LEU A 90 8.89 1.93 0.05
N GLU A 91 7.63 2.35 0.00
CA GLU A 91 6.53 1.52 -0.49
C GLU A 91 6.47 1.57 -2.02
N LYS A 92 6.47 0.40 -2.66
CA LYS A 92 6.26 0.29 -4.11
C LYS A 92 4.82 0.63 -4.40
N ASN A 93 4.57 1.83 -4.91
CA ASN A 93 3.24 2.19 -5.37
C ASN A 93 2.98 1.55 -6.74
N THR A 94 2.37 0.36 -6.74
CA THR A 94 1.96 -0.34 -7.97
C THR A 94 0.93 0.43 -8.79
N ALA A 95 0.10 1.26 -8.16
CA ALA A 95 -0.84 2.12 -8.88
C ALA A 95 -0.07 3.21 -9.64
N GLN A 96 0.84 3.92 -8.97
CA GLN A 96 1.71 4.91 -9.62
C GLN A 96 2.48 4.31 -10.81
N LYS A 97 3.05 3.12 -10.64
CA LYS A 97 3.77 2.44 -11.73
C LYS A 97 2.86 2.16 -12.93
N PHE A 98 1.61 1.74 -12.70
CA PHE A 98 0.67 1.49 -13.78
C PHE A 98 0.20 2.79 -14.44
N ASP A 99 -0.01 3.85 -13.67
CA ASP A 99 -0.34 5.18 -14.18
C ASP A 99 0.80 5.78 -15.02
N ASP A 100 2.06 5.53 -14.64
CA ASP A 100 3.24 5.88 -15.42
C ASP A 100 3.29 5.09 -16.74
N GLU A 101 2.97 3.80 -16.71
CA GLU A 101 2.87 2.94 -17.89
C GLU A 101 1.73 3.39 -18.83
N ILE A 102 0.58 3.79 -18.28
CA ILE A 102 -0.53 4.41 -19.01
C ILE A 102 -0.06 5.71 -19.66
N SER A 103 0.58 6.59 -18.89
CA SER A 103 1.07 7.89 -19.36
C SER A 103 2.08 7.71 -20.51
N ALA A 104 2.99 6.74 -20.39
CA ALA A 104 3.89 6.37 -21.48
C ALA A 104 3.14 5.83 -22.71
N SER A 105 2.09 5.04 -22.52
CA SER A 105 1.25 4.50 -23.60
C SER A 105 0.42 5.59 -24.30
N LEU A 106 -0.08 6.59 -23.57
CA LEU A 106 -0.83 7.72 -24.11
C LEU A 106 0.03 8.59 -25.04
N LYS A 107 1.34 8.69 -24.79
CA LYS A 107 2.31 9.38 -25.66
C LYS A 107 2.54 8.67 -27.01
N LEU A 108 2.13 7.41 -27.15
CA LEU A 108 2.25 6.67 -28.41
C LEU A 108 1.14 7.08 -29.40
N THR A 109 1.33 6.78 -30.69
CA THR A 109 0.25 6.87 -31.66
C THR A 109 -0.78 5.76 -31.43
N ARG A 110 -2.01 5.95 -31.91
CA ARG A 110 -3.05 4.91 -31.89
C ARG A 110 -2.57 3.60 -32.53
N GLN A 111 -1.90 3.69 -33.68
CA GLN A 111 -1.36 2.52 -34.38
C GLN A 111 -0.32 1.77 -33.54
N ALA A 112 0.60 2.48 -32.88
CA ALA A 112 1.60 1.87 -32.01
C ALA A 112 0.98 1.18 -30.79
N ARG A 113 -0.07 1.78 -30.18
CA ARG A 113 -0.84 1.12 -29.11
C ARG A 113 -1.55 -0.15 -29.59
N LEU A 114 -2.21 -0.11 -30.74
CA LEU A 114 -2.92 -1.27 -31.31
C LEU A 114 -1.97 -2.45 -31.59
N LYS A 115 -0.77 -2.18 -32.13
CA LYS A 115 0.26 -3.20 -32.32
C LYS A 115 0.64 -3.88 -30.99
N LYS A 116 0.81 -3.10 -29.91
CA LYS A 116 1.10 -3.65 -28.57
C LYS A 116 -0.06 -4.48 -28.02
N ILE A 117 -1.31 -4.06 -28.24
CA ILE A 117 -2.50 -4.81 -27.80
C ILE A 117 -2.55 -6.18 -28.48
N VAL A 118 -2.43 -6.22 -29.81
CA VAL A 118 -2.45 -7.48 -30.59
C VAL A 118 -1.31 -8.41 -30.17
N ALA A 119 -0.11 -7.88 -29.89
CA ALA A 119 1.00 -8.68 -29.40
C ALA A 119 0.74 -9.35 -28.04
N THR A 120 -0.25 -8.87 -27.28
CA THR A 120 -0.60 -9.38 -25.94
C THR A 120 -1.96 -10.06 -25.86
N SER A 121 -2.76 -10.03 -26.92
CA SER A 121 -4.19 -10.40 -26.90
C SER A 121 -4.46 -11.89 -26.71
N THR A 122 -3.47 -12.75 -26.97
CA THR A 122 -3.59 -14.21 -26.81
C THR A 122 -3.32 -14.69 -25.39
N ASN A 123 -2.79 -13.83 -24.52
CA ASN A 123 -2.46 -14.18 -23.14
C ASN A 123 -3.50 -13.61 -22.17
N PRO A 124 -4.18 -14.44 -21.37
CA PRO A 124 -5.07 -13.93 -20.34
C PRO A 124 -4.27 -13.08 -19.33
N PRO A 125 -4.88 -12.02 -18.76
CA PRO A 125 -4.20 -11.19 -17.79
C PRO A 125 -3.79 -12.02 -16.57
N LYS A 126 -2.57 -11.77 -16.07
CA LYS A 126 -2.07 -12.45 -14.87
C LYS A 126 -2.93 -12.06 -13.67
N LYS A 127 -3.39 -13.06 -12.93
CA LYS A 127 -4.09 -12.84 -11.65
C LYS A 127 -3.09 -12.44 -10.58
N SER A 128 -3.47 -11.50 -9.74
CA SER A 128 -2.78 -11.19 -8.49
C SER A 128 -3.74 -11.38 -7.32
N GLN A 129 -3.24 -11.93 -6.22
CA GLN A 129 -3.99 -12.03 -4.96
C GLN A 129 -3.44 -10.99 -3.99
N VAL A 130 -4.35 -10.26 -3.34
CA VAL A 130 -4.01 -9.25 -2.33
C VAL A 130 -4.79 -9.53 -1.05
N GLN A 131 -4.11 -9.44 0.09
CA GLN A 131 -4.75 -9.42 1.40
C GLN A 131 -4.99 -7.96 1.79
N VAL A 132 -6.21 -7.64 2.21
CA VAL A 132 -6.62 -6.28 2.57
C VAL A 132 -7.18 -6.27 3.97
N THR A 133 -6.66 -5.38 4.81
CA THR A 133 -7.22 -5.09 6.14
C THR A 133 -8.36 -4.08 5.99
N ARG A 134 -9.49 -4.35 6.63
CA ARG A 134 -10.67 -3.47 6.65
C ARG A 134 -11.08 -3.18 8.08
N TYR A 135 -11.53 -1.96 8.33
CA TYR A 135 -12.16 -1.58 9.59
C TYR A 135 -13.64 -1.99 9.56
N ALA A 136 -14.12 -2.63 10.63
CA ALA A 136 -15.55 -2.82 10.84
C ALA A 136 -16.18 -1.46 11.14
N ARG A 137 -17.19 -1.07 10.36
CA ARG A 137 -17.90 0.20 10.53
C ARG A 137 -19.26 -0.05 11.14
N SER A 138 -19.72 0.86 11.99
CA SER A 138 -21.04 0.85 12.59
C SER A 138 -22.09 1.11 11.50
N PRO A 139 -23.02 0.17 11.28
CA PRO A 139 -24.10 0.39 10.32
C PRO A 139 -25.00 1.55 10.75
N HIS A 140 -25.09 1.84 12.05
CA HIS A 140 -25.90 2.93 12.59
C HIS A 140 -25.34 4.30 12.23
N VAL A 141 -24.01 4.50 12.34
CA VAL A 141 -23.35 5.75 11.93
C VAL A 141 -23.54 6.00 10.44
N VAL A 142 -23.37 4.94 9.62
CA VAL A 142 -23.57 5.03 8.17
C VAL A 142 -25.01 5.38 7.82
N ALA A 143 -25.99 4.72 8.43
CA ALA A 143 -27.40 4.97 8.18
C ALA A 143 -27.81 6.39 8.57
N GLU A 144 -27.43 6.84 9.77
CA GLU A 144 -27.76 8.17 10.28
C GLU A 144 -27.17 9.28 9.40
N ARG A 145 -25.90 9.14 9.01
CA ARG A 145 -25.24 10.08 8.09
C ARG A 145 -25.93 10.15 6.72
N LEU A 146 -26.44 9.03 6.19
CA LEU A 146 -27.19 9.01 4.94
C LEU A 146 -28.57 9.67 5.06
N ILE A 147 -29.24 9.51 6.22
CA ILE A 147 -30.52 10.18 6.52
C ILE A 147 -30.31 11.69 6.58
N ILE A 148 -29.32 12.16 7.35
CA ILE A 148 -28.95 13.58 7.47
C ILE A 148 -28.69 14.20 6.08
N ALA A 149 -27.98 13.48 5.22
CA ALA A 149 -27.64 13.95 3.89
C ALA A 149 -28.85 14.09 2.94
N ASN A 150 -29.97 13.41 3.24
CA ASN A 150 -31.22 13.45 2.48
C ASN A 150 -31.00 13.34 0.95
N GLY A 151 -30.17 12.36 0.56
CA GLY A 151 -29.85 12.09 -0.84
C GLY A 151 -29.06 13.17 -1.57
N LYS A 152 -28.45 14.12 -0.87
CA LYS A 152 -27.55 15.15 -1.43
C LYS A 152 -26.13 14.99 -0.92
N CYS A 153 -25.16 15.15 -1.81
CA CYS A 153 -23.75 15.15 -1.45
C CYS A 153 -23.43 16.34 -0.54
N GLU A 154 -22.76 16.10 0.59
CA GLU A 154 -22.43 17.16 1.56
C GLU A 154 -21.29 18.08 1.10
N LYS A 155 -20.50 17.67 0.09
CA LYS A 155 -19.48 18.51 -0.55
C LYS A 155 -20.05 19.37 -1.68
N CYS A 156 -20.53 18.75 -2.76
CA CYS A 156 -20.95 19.48 -3.97
C CYS A 156 -22.43 19.85 -4.00
N ARG A 157 -23.21 19.47 -2.98
CA ARG A 157 -24.65 19.73 -2.83
C ARG A 157 -25.58 19.17 -3.91
N LYS A 158 -25.03 18.49 -4.92
CA LYS A 158 -25.80 17.78 -5.96
C LYS A 158 -26.52 16.57 -5.36
N THR A 159 -27.64 16.21 -5.96
CA THR A 159 -28.36 14.96 -5.64
C THR A 159 -27.49 13.74 -5.95
N ALA A 160 -27.75 12.63 -5.26
CA ALA A 160 -27.12 11.36 -5.54
C ALA A 160 -27.23 11.02 -7.04
N PRO A 161 -26.16 10.48 -7.66
CA PRO A 161 -26.11 10.26 -9.11
C PRO A 161 -27.10 9.19 -9.58
N PHE A 162 -27.50 8.27 -8.71
CA PHE A 162 -28.48 7.23 -8.99
C PHE A 162 -29.09 6.69 -7.70
N LYS A 163 -30.11 5.84 -7.84
CA LYS A 163 -30.75 5.11 -6.74
C LYS A 163 -30.25 3.66 -6.68
N ARG A 164 -30.06 3.11 -5.49
CA ARG A 164 -29.70 1.70 -5.27
C ARG A 164 -30.77 0.79 -5.87
N LYS A 165 -30.34 -0.21 -6.65
CA LYS A 165 -31.27 -1.18 -7.26
C LYS A 165 -32.07 -2.00 -6.24
N ARG A 166 -31.50 -2.22 -5.04
CA ARG A 166 -32.10 -3.08 -4.01
C ARG A 166 -33.33 -2.46 -3.34
N ASP A 167 -33.27 -1.18 -3.03
CA ASP A 167 -34.23 -0.50 -2.14
C ASP A 167 -34.65 0.89 -2.65
N ASN A 168 -34.21 1.28 -3.85
CA ASN A 168 -34.48 2.57 -4.47
C ASN A 168 -34.00 3.80 -3.67
N THR A 169 -33.11 3.62 -2.69
CA THR A 169 -32.56 4.72 -1.90
C THR A 169 -31.45 5.49 -2.65
N PRO A 170 -31.23 6.80 -2.39
CA PRO A 170 -30.15 7.57 -3.01
C PRO A 170 -28.76 6.97 -2.75
N TYR A 171 -27.92 6.85 -3.79
CA TYR A 171 -26.55 6.34 -3.65
C TYR A 171 -25.55 7.44 -3.25
N LEU A 172 -25.13 7.42 -1.99
CA LEU A 172 -23.99 8.17 -1.46
C LEU A 172 -23.04 7.21 -0.72
N GLU A 173 -21.79 7.62 -0.59
CA GLU A 173 -20.72 6.92 0.12
C GLU A 173 -20.35 7.71 1.39
N VAL A 174 -20.31 7.02 2.53
CA VAL A 174 -19.91 7.64 3.80
C VAL A 174 -18.40 7.62 3.94
N HIS A 175 -17.82 8.82 4.03
CA HIS A 175 -16.40 9.10 4.18
C HIS A 175 -16.09 9.57 5.59
N HIS A 176 -15.00 9.09 6.18
CA HIS A 176 -14.50 9.62 7.45
C HIS A 176 -13.58 10.81 7.21
N VAL A 177 -13.85 11.97 7.82
CA VAL A 177 -13.05 13.20 7.63
C VAL A 177 -11.61 12.99 8.10
N LYS A 178 -11.44 12.55 9.35
CA LYS A 178 -10.22 11.90 9.80
C LYS A 178 -10.33 10.42 9.49
N LEU A 179 -9.47 9.93 8.58
CA LEU A 179 -9.50 8.54 8.13
C LEU A 179 -9.31 7.56 9.30
N LEU A 180 -10.03 6.43 9.28
CA LEU A 180 -9.86 5.36 10.28
C LEU A 180 -8.40 4.83 10.31
N SER A 181 -7.73 4.81 9.17
CA SER A 181 -6.31 4.43 9.07
C SER A 181 -5.35 5.39 9.77
N GLN A 182 -5.79 6.63 10.04
CA GLN A 182 -5.05 7.66 10.77
C GLN A 182 -5.60 7.84 12.20
N GLY A 183 -6.33 6.84 12.72
CA GLY A 183 -6.91 6.89 14.06
C GLY A 183 -8.15 7.79 14.18
N GLY A 184 -8.88 8.00 13.08
CA GLY A 184 -10.22 8.58 13.13
C GLY A 184 -11.22 7.67 13.83
N LEU A 185 -12.19 8.28 14.52
CA LEU A 185 -13.27 7.55 15.19
C LEU A 185 -14.46 7.35 14.26
N ASP A 186 -15.19 6.25 14.44
CA ASP A 186 -16.40 5.97 13.68
C ASP A 186 -17.62 6.62 14.33
N THR A 187 -17.80 7.91 14.04
CA THR A 187 -18.81 8.79 14.67
C THR A 187 -19.52 9.63 13.61
N ILE A 188 -20.69 10.17 13.94
CA ILE A 188 -21.44 11.02 13.01
C ILE A 188 -20.61 12.27 12.71
N GLU A 189 -20.00 12.89 13.72
CA GLU A 189 -19.21 14.12 13.62
C GLU A 189 -18.00 13.96 12.71
N ASN A 190 -17.40 12.75 12.68
CA ASN A 190 -16.26 12.44 11.82
C ASN A 190 -16.67 11.85 10.46
N THR A 191 -17.92 11.98 10.02
CA THR A 191 -18.37 11.42 8.73
C THR A 191 -19.06 12.44 7.83
N LEU A 192 -18.98 12.20 6.52
CA LEU A 192 -19.68 12.93 5.46
C LEU A 192 -20.29 11.95 4.46
N ALA A 193 -21.50 12.22 3.97
CA ALA A 193 -22.11 11.50 2.85
C ALA A 193 -21.77 12.19 1.53
N LEU A 194 -21.08 11.49 0.64
CA LEU A 194 -20.52 12.07 -0.59
C LEU A 194 -20.98 11.28 -1.82
N CYS A 195 -21.10 11.97 -2.96
CA CYS A 195 -21.22 11.27 -4.23
C CYS A 195 -19.87 10.58 -4.57
N PRO A 196 -19.87 9.55 -5.43
CA PRO A 196 -18.65 8.80 -5.77
C PRO A 196 -17.51 9.68 -6.28
N ASN A 197 -17.84 10.71 -7.06
CA ASN A 197 -16.85 11.64 -7.61
C ASN A 197 -16.17 12.46 -6.50
N CYS A 198 -16.96 13.08 -5.61
CA CYS A 198 -16.43 13.87 -4.50
C CYS A 198 -15.69 13.00 -3.47
N HIS A 199 -16.15 11.77 -3.26
CA HIS A 199 -15.47 10.83 -2.37
C HIS A 199 -14.09 10.46 -2.91
N CYS A 200 -13.99 10.14 -4.21
CA CYS A 200 -12.73 9.83 -4.87
C CYS A 200 -11.76 11.02 -4.81
N GLU A 201 -12.24 12.23 -5.13
CA GLU A 201 -11.44 13.46 -5.10
C GLU A 201 -10.83 13.74 -3.70
N LEU A 202 -11.58 13.51 -2.62
CA LEU A 202 -11.02 13.64 -1.26
C LEU A 202 -9.93 12.61 -0.98
N HIS A 203 -10.10 11.36 -1.41
CA HIS A 203 -9.03 10.36 -1.26
C HIS A 203 -7.79 10.70 -2.08
N ASP A 204 -7.97 11.34 -3.24
CA ASP A 204 -6.85 11.76 -4.09
C ASP A 204 -6.04 12.90 -3.43
N ILE A 205 -6.74 13.93 -2.93
CA ILE A 205 -6.11 15.05 -2.21
C ILE A 205 -5.39 14.55 -0.94
N LEU A 206 -6.07 13.74 -0.11
CA LEU A 206 -5.48 13.21 1.13
C LEU A 206 -4.29 12.27 0.87
N ARG A 207 -4.20 11.65 -0.32
CA ARG A 207 -3.02 10.87 -0.70
C ARG A 207 -1.82 11.76 -1.00
N ILE A 208 -2.04 12.93 -1.61
CA ILE A 208 -0.98 13.90 -1.90
C ILE A 208 -0.42 14.46 -0.60
N ASP A 209 -1.27 14.84 0.36
CA ASP A 209 -0.80 15.43 1.63
C ASP A 209 0.08 14.45 2.45
N ASN A 210 -0.20 13.14 2.37
CA ASN A 210 0.63 12.10 2.99
C ASN A 210 1.95 11.79 2.25
N LEU A 211 2.25 12.46 1.12
CA LEU A 211 3.49 12.32 0.35
C LEU A 211 4.43 13.54 0.51
N VAL A 212 4.00 14.59 1.21
CA VAL A 212 4.72 15.89 1.29
C VAL A 212 5.30 16.17 2.70
N GLU A 213 5.19 15.23 3.64
CA GLU A 213 5.88 15.25 4.95
C GLU A 213 7.09 14.30 4.98
#